data_AF-A0AA40YEK8-F1
#
_entry.id   AF-A0AA40YEK8-F1
#
_cell.length_a   1.000
_cell.length_b   1.000
_cell.length_c   1.000
_cell.angle_alpha   90.00
_cell.angle_beta   90.00
_cell.angle_gamma   90.00
#
_symmetry.space_group_name_H-M   'P 1'
#
loop_
_entity.id
_entity.type
_entity.pdbx_description
1 polymer ?
#
loop_
_entity_poly.entity_id
_entity_poly.type
_entity_poly.pdbx_seq_one_letter_code
_entity_poly.pdbx_strand_id
1 'polypeptide(L)'
;MSARKLAKTAYRALLIAFFALVTAHVALDLGHPVWWDFLPLLLAYAVLVVANRWGGAPDSPRAARPSVEVEPPVAGRWIALNSPADHTPSHHTHAYGQTFAIDVVAEPEPGSRPPFRALWPVARRNADFPAHGAPLHAVADATVVRATDTARDHLSRGSLPALAYLMLLEANVRDLLGAGRILGNHVVLDLGGGAYALYAHLRRGSLTVREGDRVHAGQVLAQVGNSGNSTEPHLHFQLMDGPDPDTARGIPFTWRGIGVPRNNEVFEVPARPVGARA
;
A
#
# COMPACT_ATOMS: atom_id res chain seq x y z
N MET A 1 -4.31 23.28 6.67
CA MET A 1 -4.16 21.83 6.94
C MET A 1 -5.44 21.14 6.52
N SER A 2 -5.41 20.06 5.73
CA SER A 2 -6.64 19.39 5.26
C SER A 2 -7.38 18.71 6.43
N ALA A 3 -8.71 18.60 6.35
CA ALA A 3 -9.51 17.92 7.37
C ALA A 3 -9.06 16.46 7.61
N ARG A 4 -8.60 15.76 6.56
CA ARG A 4 -8.02 14.42 6.66
C ARG A 4 -6.71 14.40 7.44
N LYS A 5 -5.81 15.35 7.17
CA LYS A 5 -4.56 15.48 7.92
C LYS A 5 -4.85 15.73 9.40
N LEU A 6 -5.79 16.62 9.70
CA LEU A 6 -6.23 16.89 11.08
C LEU A 6 -6.81 15.61 11.74
N ALA A 7 -7.68 14.88 11.04
CA ALA A 7 -8.28 13.64 11.56
C ALA A 7 -7.22 12.56 11.85
N LYS A 8 -6.26 12.33 10.93
CA LYS A 8 -5.16 11.38 11.16
C LYS A 8 -4.24 11.83 12.30
N THR A 9 -3.93 13.13 12.40
CA THR A 9 -3.15 13.67 13.53
C THR A 9 -3.89 13.49 14.85
N ALA A 10 -5.19 13.79 14.91
CA ALA A 10 -6.02 13.61 16.10
C ALA A 10 -6.10 12.14 16.52
N TYR A 11 -6.35 11.23 15.55
CA TYR A 11 -6.35 9.79 15.79
C TYR A 11 -5.03 9.30 16.43
N ARG A 12 -3.88 9.67 15.85
CA ARG A 12 -2.56 9.30 16.39
C ARG A 12 -2.34 9.87 17.80
N ALA A 13 -2.71 11.13 18.03
CA ALA A 13 -2.59 11.76 19.33
C ALA A 13 -3.45 11.05 20.41
N LEU A 14 -4.68 10.65 20.06
CA LEU A 14 -5.58 9.91 20.94
C LEU A 14 -5.04 8.51 21.27
N LEU A 15 -4.42 7.81 20.32
CA LEU A 15 -3.77 6.52 20.60
C LEU A 15 -2.55 6.67 21.51
N ILE A 16 -1.72 7.70 21.28
CA ILE A 16 -0.59 7.99 22.17
C ILE A 16 -1.09 8.30 23.59
N ALA A 17 -2.14 9.13 23.71
CA ALA A 17 -2.77 9.44 24.99
C ALA A 17 -3.30 8.19 25.69
N PHE A 18 -3.97 7.28 24.96
CA PHE A 18 -4.43 5.99 25.49
C PHE A 18 -3.28 5.20 26.13
N PHE A 19 -2.20 4.96 25.38
CA PHE A 19 -1.07 4.19 25.91
C PHE A 19 -0.36 4.89 27.07
N ALA A 20 -0.26 6.22 27.03
CA ALA A 20 0.31 7.00 28.12
C ALA A 20 -0.52 6.91 29.40
N LEU A 21 -1.85 7.01 29.30
CA LEU A 21 -2.78 6.89 30.43
C LEU A 21 -2.74 5.50 31.05
N VAL A 22 -2.86 4.44 30.25
CA VAL A 22 -2.76 3.06 30.75
C VAL A 22 -1.43 2.82 31.46
N THR A 23 -0.33 3.31 30.89
CA THR A 23 1.00 3.19 31.50
C THR A 23 1.08 3.94 32.83
N ALA A 24 0.59 5.18 32.85
CA ALA A 24 0.58 6.02 34.05
C ALA A 24 -0.33 5.43 35.14
N HIS A 25 -1.47 4.85 34.78
CA HIS A 25 -2.36 4.15 35.71
C HIS A 25 -1.64 3.00 36.42
N VAL A 26 -0.98 2.13 35.65
CA VAL A 26 -0.22 1.00 36.19
C VAL A 26 0.96 1.48 37.06
N ALA A 27 1.63 2.56 36.66
CA ALA A 27 2.84 3.03 37.34
C ALA A 27 2.57 3.91 38.57
N LEU A 28 1.48 4.69 38.57
CA LEU A 28 1.21 5.76 39.52
C LEU A 28 -0.08 5.56 40.32
N ASP A 29 -0.86 4.52 40.02
CA ASP A 29 -2.16 4.23 40.65
C ASP A 29 -3.08 5.47 40.64
N LEU A 30 -3.53 5.87 39.45
CA LEU A 30 -4.15 7.17 39.18
C LEU A 30 -5.51 7.41 39.86
N GLY A 31 -5.94 6.55 40.79
CA GLY A 31 -7.06 6.77 41.72
C GLY A 31 -8.46 6.89 41.09
N HIS A 32 -8.55 6.85 39.76
CA HIS A 32 -9.78 6.88 39.01
C HIS A 32 -10.02 5.52 38.33
N PRO A 33 -11.24 5.20 37.89
CA PRO A 33 -11.50 3.90 37.27
C PRO A 33 -10.80 3.68 35.94
N VAL A 34 -10.19 2.51 35.76
CA VAL A 34 -9.37 2.15 34.58
C VAL A 34 -10.09 2.28 33.24
N TRP A 35 -11.42 2.19 33.20
CA TRP A 35 -12.18 2.35 31.95
C TRP A 35 -12.11 3.77 31.37
N TRP A 36 -11.79 4.79 32.18
CA TRP A 36 -11.55 6.14 31.67
C TRP A 36 -10.30 6.23 30.80
N ASP A 37 -9.30 5.37 31.05
CA ASP A 37 -8.09 5.31 30.22
C ASP A 37 -8.42 4.89 28.80
N PHE A 38 -9.52 4.17 28.58
CA PHE A 38 -9.99 3.72 27.26
C PHE A 38 -10.78 4.79 26.49
N LEU A 39 -11.12 5.93 27.11
CA LEU A 39 -11.87 6.99 26.43
C LEU A 39 -11.13 7.55 25.20
N PRO A 40 -9.81 7.85 25.24
CA PRO A 40 -9.07 8.25 24.05
C PRO A 40 -9.08 7.19 22.94
N LEU A 41 -9.06 5.89 23.29
CA LEU A 41 -9.17 4.81 22.30
C LEU A 41 -10.54 4.81 21.61
N LEU A 42 -11.63 4.93 22.38
CA LEU A 42 -12.98 5.05 21.84
C LEU A 42 -13.12 6.28 20.93
N LEU A 43 -12.60 7.43 21.35
CA LEU A 43 -12.58 8.65 20.54
C LEU A 43 -11.72 8.49 19.28
N ALA A 44 -10.59 7.79 19.36
CA ALA A 44 -9.74 7.50 18.20
C ALA A 44 -10.52 6.68 17.16
N TYR A 45 -11.19 5.61 17.60
CA TYR A 45 -12.06 4.83 16.72
C TYR A 45 -13.22 5.65 16.16
N ALA A 46 -13.84 6.53 16.95
CA ALA A 46 -14.88 7.44 16.46
C ALA A 46 -14.36 8.38 15.37
N VAL A 47 -13.18 8.99 15.58
CA VAL A 47 -12.50 9.82 14.56
C VAL A 47 -12.22 9.01 13.30
N LEU A 48 -11.73 7.77 13.44
CA LEU A 48 -11.47 6.88 12.31
C LEU A 48 -12.76 6.53 11.55
N VAL A 49 -13.83 6.16 12.24
CA VAL A 49 -15.13 5.82 11.63
C VAL A 49 -15.71 7.03 10.91
N VAL A 50 -15.70 8.21 11.53
CA VAL A 50 -16.19 9.45 10.90
C VAL A 50 -15.30 9.83 9.72
N ALA A 51 -13.97 9.74 9.84
CA ALA A 51 -13.05 10.02 8.73
C ALA A 51 -13.17 9.01 7.58
N ASN A 52 -13.45 7.73 7.85
CA ASN A 52 -13.69 6.75 6.80
C ASN A 52 -15.07 6.93 6.16
N ARG A 53 -16.10 7.23 6.95
CA ARG A 53 -17.48 7.41 6.49
C ARG A 53 -17.72 8.75 5.76
N TRP A 54 -17.05 9.83 6.19
CA TRP A 54 -17.26 11.20 5.67
C TRP A 54 -15.99 11.83 5.07
N GLY A 55 -14.81 11.28 5.35
CA GLY A 55 -13.57 11.67 4.67
C GLY A 55 -13.40 10.94 3.34
N GLY A 56 -14.04 9.77 3.14
CA GLY A 56 -14.48 9.33 1.82
C GLY A 56 -15.57 10.30 1.33
N ALA A 57 -15.59 10.63 0.04
CA ALA A 57 -16.79 11.27 -0.48
C ALA A 57 -18.00 10.37 -0.12
N PRO A 58 -19.21 10.92 0.06
CA PRO A 58 -20.41 10.09 0.21
C PRO A 58 -20.48 9.13 -0.98
N ASP A 59 -21.24 8.05 -0.85
CA ASP A 59 -21.64 7.12 -1.93
C ASP A 59 -22.41 7.80 -3.11
N SER A 60 -22.21 9.10 -3.30
CA SER A 60 -22.73 9.89 -4.40
C SER A 60 -21.64 10.03 -5.47
N PRO A 61 -21.90 9.55 -6.70
CA PRO A 61 -20.97 9.62 -7.83
C PRO A 61 -20.83 11.07 -8.28
N ARG A 62 -20.02 11.86 -7.57
CA ARG A 62 -19.64 13.20 -8.02
C ARG A 62 -18.55 13.00 -9.08
N ALA A 63 -19.03 12.83 -10.33
CA ALA A 63 -18.27 12.64 -11.56
C ALA A 63 -17.09 11.67 -11.38
N ALA A 64 -17.33 10.37 -11.62
CA ALA A 64 -16.26 9.39 -11.74
C ALA A 64 -15.14 10.03 -12.56
N ARG A 65 -14.01 10.34 -11.91
CA ARG A 65 -12.85 10.86 -12.64
C ARG A 65 -12.59 9.85 -13.75
N PRO A 66 -12.42 10.27 -15.00
CA PRO A 66 -12.09 9.33 -16.06
C PRO A 66 -10.84 8.57 -15.64
N SER A 67 -10.80 7.28 -15.96
CA SER A 67 -9.63 6.46 -15.66
C SER A 67 -8.40 7.10 -16.32
N VAL A 68 -7.33 7.20 -15.56
CA VAL A 68 -6.04 7.62 -16.11
C VAL A 68 -5.40 6.39 -16.73
N GLU A 69 -5.22 6.39 -18.05
CA GLU A 69 -4.48 5.33 -18.73
C GLU A 69 -2.98 5.52 -18.50
N VAL A 70 -2.32 4.48 -17.99
CA VAL A 70 -0.88 4.45 -17.75
C VAL A 70 -0.29 3.13 -18.25
N GLU A 71 1.02 3.05 -18.39
CA GLU A 71 1.68 1.81 -18.76
C GLU A 71 1.64 0.78 -17.62
N PRO A 72 1.64 -0.53 -17.92
CA PRO A 72 1.80 -1.55 -16.89
C PRO A 72 3.18 -1.43 -16.21
N PRO A 73 3.25 -1.50 -14.85
CA PRO A 73 4.49 -1.34 -14.08
C PRO A 73 5.37 -2.60 -14.03
N VAL A 74 4.93 -3.70 -14.65
CA VAL A 74 5.57 -5.02 -14.59
C VAL A 74 5.72 -5.60 -15.99
N ALA A 75 6.53 -6.65 -16.15
CA ALA A 75 6.68 -7.41 -17.38
C ALA A 75 6.54 -8.92 -17.12
N GLY A 76 6.07 -9.67 -18.11
CA GLY A 76 5.83 -11.12 -18.01
C GLY A 76 4.44 -11.47 -17.49
N ARG A 77 4.29 -12.66 -16.90
CA ARG A 77 3.02 -13.24 -16.45
C ARG A 77 2.76 -12.98 -14.96
N TRP A 78 1.61 -12.37 -14.67
CA TRP A 78 1.21 -11.92 -13.34
C TRP A 78 -0.25 -12.29 -13.05
N ILE A 79 -0.61 -12.29 -11.77
CA ILE A 79 -1.98 -12.47 -11.29
C ILE A 79 -2.37 -11.23 -10.49
N ALA A 80 -3.58 -10.71 -10.73
CA ALA A 80 -4.16 -9.65 -9.93
C ALA A 80 -4.84 -10.18 -8.66
N LEU A 81 -4.65 -9.45 -7.57
CA LEU A 81 -5.25 -9.63 -6.25
C LEU A 81 -5.73 -8.26 -5.77
N ASN A 82 -6.74 -8.24 -4.89
CA ASN A 82 -7.32 -6.99 -4.35
C ASN A 82 -7.58 -5.93 -5.44
N SER A 83 -8.22 -6.34 -6.54
CA SER A 83 -8.43 -5.52 -7.72
C SER A 83 -9.66 -4.61 -7.60
N PRO A 84 -9.58 -3.36 -8.09
CA PRO A 84 -10.73 -2.47 -8.13
C PRO A 84 -11.75 -2.84 -9.22
N ALA A 85 -11.42 -3.79 -10.11
CA ALA A 85 -12.36 -4.33 -11.09
C ALA A 85 -13.49 -5.17 -10.45
N ASP A 86 -13.28 -5.69 -9.24
CA ASP A 86 -14.27 -6.50 -8.54
C ASP A 86 -15.04 -5.70 -7.48
N HIS A 87 -14.37 -4.82 -6.76
CA HIS A 87 -15.03 -3.93 -5.80
C HIS A 87 -14.19 -2.67 -5.52
N THR A 88 -14.86 -1.58 -5.15
CA THR A 88 -14.23 -0.33 -4.74
C THR A 88 -14.81 0.10 -3.39
N PRO A 89 -13.99 0.39 -2.36
CA PRO A 89 -12.53 0.34 -2.37
C PRO A 89 -11.99 -1.10 -2.39
N SER A 90 -10.97 -1.36 -3.22
CA SER A 90 -10.45 -2.71 -3.51
C SER A 90 -9.75 -3.42 -2.35
N HIS A 91 -9.36 -2.65 -1.33
CA HIS A 91 -8.75 -3.14 -0.09
C HIS A 91 -9.69 -2.92 1.12
N HIS A 92 -10.99 -2.76 0.86
CA HIS A 92 -12.01 -2.44 1.86
C HIS A 92 -11.77 -1.13 2.65
N THR A 93 -10.87 -0.26 2.16
CA THR A 93 -10.55 1.02 2.79
C THR A 93 -10.21 2.12 1.79
N HIS A 94 -10.62 3.35 2.11
CA HIS A 94 -10.21 4.54 1.36
C HIS A 94 -8.92 5.19 1.93
N ALA A 95 -8.41 4.66 3.04
CA ALA A 95 -7.19 5.16 3.66
C ALA A 95 -5.99 5.02 2.73
N TYR A 96 -4.98 5.87 2.90
CA TYR A 96 -3.74 5.87 2.11
C TYR A 96 -3.91 6.13 0.61
N GLY A 97 -5.06 6.63 0.17
CA GLY A 97 -5.35 6.83 -1.24
C GLY A 97 -5.57 5.53 -2.03
N GLN A 98 -5.77 4.39 -1.35
CA GLN A 98 -5.79 3.06 -2.00
C GLN A 98 -7.16 2.61 -2.51
N THR A 99 -8.09 3.56 -2.75
CA THR A 99 -9.48 3.23 -3.17
C THR A 99 -9.52 2.38 -4.43
N PHE A 100 -8.65 2.68 -5.39
CA PHE A 100 -8.50 1.94 -6.64
C PHE A 100 -7.14 1.25 -6.72
N ALA A 101 -6.54 0.86 -5.59
CA ALA A 101 -5.27 0.14 -5.61
C ALA A 101 -5.43 -1.28 -6.14
N ILE A 102 -4.34 -1.87 -6.62
CA ILE A 102 -4.28 -3.26 -7.04
C ILE A 102 -3.01 -3.90 -6.48
N ASP A 103 -3.14 -5.15 -6.05
CA ASP A 103 -1.99 -5.99 -5.74
C ASP A 103 -1.74 -6.94 -6.90
N VAL A 104 -0.48 -7.10 -7.30
CA VAL A 104 -0.12 -8.10 -8.32
C VAL A 104 1.05 -8.94 -7.88
N VAL A 105 0.96 -10.24 -8.19
CA VAL A 105 1.98 -11.24 -7.87
C VAL A 105 2.47 -11.90 -9.15
N ALA A 106 3.77 -12.16 -9.23
CA ALA A 106 4.34 -12.85 -10.37
C ALA A 106 4.06 -14.35 -10.26
N GLU A 107 3.65 -14.93 -11.38
CA GLU A 107 3.54 -16.37 -11.55
C GLU A 107 4.05 -16.70 -12.96
N PRO A 108 5.38 -16.76 -13.16
CA PRO A 108 5.98 -16.99 -14.48
C PRO A 108 5.55 -18.33 -15.08
N GLU A 109 5.40 -19.35 -14.26
CA GLU A 109 4.82 -20.65 -14.62
C GLU A 109 3.61 -20.94 -13.74
N PRO A 110 2.52 -21.52 -14.28
CA PRO A 110 1.34 -21.86 -13.47
C PRO A 110 1.70 -22.65 -12.21
N GLY A 111 1.31 -22.15 -11.03
CA GLY A 111 1.61 -22.79 -9.74
C GLY A 111 3.01 -22.55 -9.18
N SER A 112 3.84 -21.71 -9.83
CA SER A 112 5.17 -21.33 -9.31
C SER A 112 5.11 -20.47 -8.04
N ARG A 113 3.99 -19.77 -7.80
CA ARG A 113 3.76 -19.01 -6.56
C ARG A 113 3.42 -19.98 -5.41
N PRO A 114 4.14 -19.94 -4.28
CA PRO A 114 3.79 -20.73 -3.11
C PRO A 114 2.36 -20.42 -2.64
N PRO A 115 1.52 -21.44 -2.37
CA PRO A 115 0.17 -21.19 -1.89
C PRO A 115 0.17 -20.80 -0.41
N PHE A 116 -0.90 -20.12 0.01
CA PHE A 116 -1.20 -19.90 1.42
C PHE A 116 -1.37 -21.23 2.17
N ARG A 117 -0.97 -21.30 3.43
CA ARG A 117 -1.02 -22.53 4.25
C ARG A 117 -1.83 -22.31 5.53
N ALA A 118 -2.53 -23.35 5.99
CA ALA A 118 -3.29 -23.24 7.23
C ALA A 118 -2.37 -23.03 8.45
N LEU A 119 -1.28 -23.79 8.56
CA LEU A 119 -0.45 -23.81 9.78
C LEU A 119 1.06 -23.77 9.51
N TRP A 120 1.56 -24.62 8.60
CA TRP A 120 3.00 -24.80 8.37
C TRP A 120 3.37 -24.79 6.87
N PRO A 121 4.54 -24.23 6.49
CA PRO A 121 5.43 -23.40 7.32
C PRO A 121 4.74 -22.10 7.75
N VAL A 122 5.09 -21.60 8.94
CA VAL A 122 4.51 -20.35 9.47
C VAL A 122 4.85 -19.17 8.55
N ALA A 123 6.09 -19.13 8.06
CA ALA A 123 6.57 -18.08 7.17
C ALA A 123 7.55 -18.67 6.16
N ARG A 124 7.70 -18.01 5.01
CA ARG A 124 8.65 -18.37 3.94
C ARG A 124 9.65 -17.25 3.71
N ARG A 125 10.79 -17.60 3.09
CA ARG A 125 11.78 -16.60 2.67
C ARG A 125 11.27 -15.90 1.42
N ASN A 126 11.67 -14.65 1.22
CA ASN A 126 11.22 -13.90 0.06
C ASN A 126 11.70 -14.50 -1.27
N ALA A 127 12.89 -15.12 -1.27
CA ALA A 127 13.42 -15.83 -2.43
C ALA A 127 12.58 -17.06 -2.86
N ASP A 128 11.64 -17.52 -2.03
CA ASP A 128 10.72 -18.60 -2.40
C ASP A 128 9.57 -18.11 -3.30
N PHE A 129 9.40 -16.79 -3.47
CA PHE A 129 8.32 -16.19 -4.26
C PHE A 129 8.86 -15.62 -5.57
N PRO A 130 8.29 -15.99 -6.73
CA PRO A 130 8.77 -15.51 -8.04
C PRO A 130 8.75 -13.98 -8.19
N ALA A 131 7.86 -13.30 -7.48
CA ALA A 131 7.75 -11.85 -7.55
C ALA A 131 8.95 -11.15 -6.89
N HIS A 132 9.61 -11.74 -5.90
CA HIS A 132 10.69 -11.06 -5.17
C HIS A 132 11.88 -10.78 -6.10
N GLY A 133 12.28 -9.51 -6.17
CA GLY A 133 13.36 -9.08 -7.06
C GLY A 133 12.92 -8.76 -8.49
N ALA A 134 11.66 -9.00 -8.85
CA ALA A 134 11.14 -8.64 -10.18
C ALA A 134 11.23 -7.11 -10.39
N PRO A 135 11.68 -6.65 -11.57
CA PRO A 135 11.85 -5.23 -11.85
C PRO A 135 10.50 -4.52 -11.94
N LEU A 136 10.45 -3.29 -11.44
CA LEU A 136 9.30 -2.41 -11.51
C LEU A 136 9.62 -1.19 -12.36
N HIS A 137 8.68 -0.83 -13.22
CA HIS A 137 8.85 0.17 -14.25
C HIS A 137 7.96 1.39 -14.01
N ALA A 138 8.46 2.56 -14.39
CA ALA A 138 7.68 3.79 -14.43
C ALA A 138 6.48 3.63 -15.37
N VAL A 139 5.29 3.99 -14.88
CA VAL A 139 4.03 3.87 -15.63
C VAL A 139 3.80 5.02 -16.62
N ALA A 140 4.55 6.11 -16.51
CA ALA A 140 4.54 7.24 -17.44
C ALA A 140 5.84 8.05 -17.27
N ASP A 141 6.04 9.02 -18.16
CA ASP A 141 7.00 10.10 -17.93
C ASP A 141 6.58 10.88 -16.68
N ALA A 142 7.50 11.06 -15.73
CA ALA A 142 7.14 11.57 -14.42
C ALA A 142 8.32 12.19 -13.66
N THR A 143 8.01 12.86 -12.56
CA THR A 143 9.00 13.29 -11.56
C THR A 143 8.84 12.48 -10.28
N VAL A 144 9.95 11.96 -9.74
CA VAL A 144 9.95 11.25 -8.46
C VAL A 144 9.76 12.27 -7.33
N VAL A 145 8.63 12.21 -6.63
CA VAL A 145 8.34 13.12 -5.50
C VAL A 145 8.55 12.46 -4.14
N ARG A 146 8.65 11.13 -4.09
CA ARG A 146 8.99 10.37 -2.89
C ARG A 146 9.80 9.13 -3.26
N ALA A 147 10.86 8.86 -2.51
CA ALA A 147 11.66 7.64 -2.63
C ALA A 147 12.13 7.20 -1.24
N THR A 148 11.60 6.07 -0.75
CA THR A 148 11.96 5.52 0.57
C THR A 148 12.56 4.12 0.40
N ASP A 149 13.75 3.90 0.96
CA ASP A 149 14.49 2.62 0.80
C ASP A 149 15.16 2.12 2.10
N THR A 150 14.58 2.46 3.25
CA THR A 150 15.19 2.16 4.56
C THR A 150 14.61 0.92 5.24
N ALA A 151 13.40 0.51 4.89
CA ALA A 151 12.69 -0.58 5.56
C ALA A 151 13.24 -1.93 5.11
N ARG A 152 13.50 -2.83 6.06
CA ARG A 152 13.90 -4.22 5.75
C ARG A 152 12.69 -5.00 5.25
N ASP A 153 12.91 -5.85 4.25
CA ASP A 153 11.98 -6.92 3.92
C ASP A 153 11.88 -7.89 5.10
N HIS A 154 10.67 -8.36 5.38
CA HIS A 154 10.41 -9.41 6.37
C HIS A 154 10.08 -10.73 5.67
N LEU A 155 9.94 -11.83 6.44
CA LEU A 155 9.45 -13.11 5.91
C LEU A 155 7.98 -12.99 5.46
N SER A 156 7.46 -13.96 4.70
CA SER A 156 6.03 -13.95 4.36
C SER A 156 5.14 -14.18 5.60
N ARG A 157 3.90 -13.73 5.51
CA ARG A 157 2.77 -14.05 6.38
C ARG A 157 1.75 -14.92 5.64
N GLY A 158 2.25 -15.87 4.84
CA GLY A 158 1.46 -16.81 4.05
C GLY A 158 0.87 -17.98 4.84
N SER A 159 0.62 -17.81 6.14
CA SER A 159 -0.05 -18.80 6.99
C SER A 159 -1.03 -18.17 7.96
N LEU A 160 -2.02 -18.92 8.49
CA LEU A 160 -2.97 -18.34 9.45
C LEU A 160 -2.29 -17.75 10.70
N PRO A 161 -1.32 -18.42 11.37
CA PRO A 161 -0.64 -17.82 12.52
C PRO A 161 0.11 -16.54 12.16
N ALA A 162 0.79 -16.51 11.02
CA ALA A 162 1.56 -15.34 10.61
C ALA A 162 0.65 -14.19 10.15
N LEU A 163 -0.48 -14.50 9.49
CA LEU A 163 -1.50 -13.52 9.12
C LEU A 163 -2.19 -12.95 10.37
N ALA A 164 -2.50 -13.79 11.36
CA ALA A 164 -3.04 -13.31 12.64
C ALA A 164 -2.06 -12.37 13.35
N TYR A 165 -0.77 -12.69 13.38
CA TYR A 165 0.26 -11.79 13.90
C TYR A 165 0.28 -10.44 13.16
N LEU A 166 0.23 -10.46 11.82
CA LEU A 166 0.18 -9.25 11.00
C LEU A 166 -1.05 -8.40 11.35
N MET A 167 -2.23 -9.00 11.33
CA MET A 167 -3.51 -8.31 11.50
C MET A 167 -3.74 -7.79 12.91
N LEU A 168 -3.37 -8.56 13.94
CA LEU A 168 -3.68 -8.23 15.32
C LEU A 168 -2.64 -7.31 15.96
N LEU A 169 -1.36 -7.43 15.57
CA LEU A 169 -0.27 -6.72 16.23
C LEU A 169 0.47 -5.80 15.28
N GLU A 170 1.06 -6.36 14.23
CA GLU A 170 2.04 -5.63 13.42
C GLU A 170 1.42 -4.45 12.64
N ALA A 171 0.25 -4.64 12.05
CA ALA A 171 -0.45 -3.62 11.27
C ALA A 171 -0.83 -2.40 12.13
N ASN A 172 -1.31 -2.64 13.36
CA ASN A 172 -1.70 -1.58 14.30
C ASN A 172 -0.48 -0.73 14.71
N VAL A 173 0.64 -1.38 15.02
CA VAL A 173 1.89 -0.67 15.36
C VAL A 173 2.40 0.14 14.17
N ARG A 174 2.33 -0.41 12.95
CA ARG A 174 2.74 0.30 11.73
C ARG A 174 1.85 1.51 11.44
N ASP A 175 0.54 1.38 11.55
CA ASP A 175 -0.40 2.51 11.34
C ASP A 175 -0.13 3.66 12.31
N LEU A 176 0.13 3.35 13.59
CA LEU A 176 0.47 4.33 14.61
C LEU A 176 1.73 5.13 14.21
N LEU A 177 2.73 4.46 13.64
CA LEU A 177 3.98 5.06 13.18
C LEU A 177 3.88 5.74 11.80
N GLY A 178 2.75 5.62 11.12
CA GLY A 178 2.38 6.38 9.93
C GLY A 178 2.41 5.61 8.60
N ALA A 179 1.84 6.22 7.55
CA ALA A 179 1.65 5.59 6.24
C ALA A 179 2.93 4.97 5.66
N GLY A 180 4.08 5.63 5.83
CA GLY A 180 5.36 5.09 5.36
C GLY A 180 5.72 3.72 5.95
N ARG A 181 5.26 3.38 7.16
CA ARG A 181 5.46 2.05 7.78
C ARG A 181 4.50 0.99 7.26
N ILE A 182 3.33 1.40 6.78
CA ILE A 182 2.37 0.54 6.08
C ILE A 182 2.89 0.25 4.68
N LEU A 183 3.30 1.28 3.93
CA LEU A 183 3.80 1.15 2.57
C LEU A 183 5.17 0.45 2.50
N GLY A 184 6.01 0.62 3.53
CA GLY A 184 7.38 0.14 3.50
C GLY A 184 8.28 1.01 2.61
N ASN A 185 9.20 0.38 1.90
CA ASN A 185 9.92 1.08 0.83
C ASN A 185 8.95 1.35 -0.31
N HIS A 186 8.96 2.57 -0.83
CA HIS A 186 7.99 3.00 -1.81
C HIS A 186 8.54 4.14 -2.67
N VAL A 187 7.96 4.27 -3.85
CA VAL A 187 8.18 5.39 -4.78
C VAL A 187 6.83 6.05 -5.05
N VAL A 188 6.81 7.39 -5.03
CA VAL A 188 5.68 8.17 -5.54
C VAL A 188 6.17 9.02 -6.71
N LEU A 189 5.47 8.90 -7.83
CA LEU A 189 5.71 9.66 -9.06
C LEU A 189 4.62 10.70 -9.24
N ASP A 190 4.99 11.94 -9.57
CA ASP A 190 4.09 12.95 -10.12
C ASP A 190 4.03 12.81 -11.63
N LEU A 191 2.86 12.41 -12.15
CA LEU A 191 2.60 12.20 -13.57
C LEU A 191 2.16 13.49 -14.29
N GLY A 192 2.05 14.60 -13.55
CA GLY A 192 1.36 15.81 -14.00
C GLY A 192 -0.16 15.69 -13.87
N GLY A 193 -0.87 16.79 -14.15
CA GLY A 193 -2.34 16.82 -14.16
C GLY A 193 -3.02 16.52 -12.81
N GLY A 194 -2.26 16.51 -11.70
CA GLY A 194 -2.76 16.15 -10.37
C GLY A 194 -2.92 14.64 -10.15
N ALA A 195 -2.22 13.81 -10.92
CA ALA A 195 -2.18 12.36 -10.77
C ALA A 195 -0.82 11.88 -10.25
N TYR A 196 -0.83 11.06 -9.22
CA TYR A 196 0.36 10.54 -8.56
C TYR A 196 0.35 9.01 -8.54
N ALA A 197 1.38 8.36 -9.05
CA ALA A 197 1.51 6.90 -8.99
C ALA A 197 2.30 6.49 -7.76
N LEU A 198 1.81 5.51 -6.99
CA LEU A 198 2.49 4.93 -5.84
C LEU A 198 2.79 3.46 -6.06
N TYR A 199 4.01 3.07 -5.72
CA TYR A 199 4.52 1.71 -5.73
C TYR A 199 4.97 1.37 -4.32
N ALA A 200 4.39 0.35 -3.69
CA ALA A 200 4.67 -0.02 -2.31
C ALA A 200 5.39 -1.37 -2.19
N HIS A 201 5.80 -1.70 -0.96
CA HIS A 201 6.43 -2.96 -0.58
C HIS A 201 7.74 -3.27 -1.31
N LEU A 202 8.47 -2.23 -1.74
CA LEU A 202 9.68 -2.36 -2.55
C LEU A 202 10.82 -3.05 -1.79
N ARG A 203 11.73 -3.69 -2.53
CA ARG A 203 12.88 -4.40 -1.96
C ARG A 203 13.90 -3.39 -1.46
N ARG A 204 14.36 -3.58 -0.22
CA ARG A 204 15.40 -2.72 0.35
C ARG A 204 16.68 -2.73 -0.49
N GLY A 205 17.23 -1.56 -0.78
CA GLY A 205 18.46 -1.37 -1.55
C GLY A 205 18.28 -1.54 -3.05
N SER A 206 17.04 -1.54 -3.56
CA SER A 206 16.75 -1.80 -4.98
C SER A 206 16.40 -0.55 -5.78
N LEU A 207 16.17 0.60 -5.13
CA LEU A 207 15.79 1.82 -5.82
C LEU A 207 16.93 2.29 -6.74
N THR A 208 16.59 2.58 -7.99
CA THR A 208 17.48 3.14 -9.02
C THR A 208 17.30 4.64 -9.19
N VAL A 209 16.39 5.23 -8.42
CA VAL A 209 15.96 6.64 -8.50
C VAL A 209 15.93 7.30 -7.12
N ARG A 210 15.92 8.63 -7.10
CA ARG A 210 15.85 9.48 -5.90
C ARG A 210 14.79 10.57 -6.07
N GLU A 211 14.36 11.16 -4.95
CA GLU A 211 13.46 12.33 -4.98
C GLU A 211 14.08 13.45 -5.84
N GLY A 212 13.27 14.01 -6.75
CA GLY A 212 13.68 15.02 -7.72
C GLY A 212 14.04 14.49 -9.10
N ASP A 213 14.29 13.18 -9.26
CA ASP A 213 14.64 12.61 -10.57
C ASP A 213 13.46 12.67 -11.54
N ARG A 214 13.76 12.89 -12.83
CA ARG A 214 12.82 12.66 -13.93
C ARG A 214 13.01 11.25 -14.47
N VAL A 215 11.90 10.58 -14.74
CA VAL A 215 11.88 9.22 -15.28
C VAL A 215 11.01 9.17 -16.52
N HIS A 216 11.33 8.26 -17.43
CA HIS A 216 10.53 7.99 -18.63
C HIS A 216 9.69 6.73 -18.45
N ALA A 217 8.55 6.65 -19.13
CA ALA A 217 7.71 5.47 -19.15
C ALA A 217 8.54 4.22 -19.48
N GLY A 218 8.46 3.19 -18.63
CA GLY A 218 9.22 1.96 -18.77
C GLY A 218 10.62 1.95 -18.17
N GLN A 219 11.13 3.06 -17.67
CA GLN A 219 12.37 3.09 -16.90
C GLN A 219 12.23 2.25 -15.62
N VAL A 220 13.23 1.42 -15.31
CA VAL A 220 13.27 0.67 -14.05
C VAL A 220 13.44 1.63 -12.88
N LEU A 221 12.59 1.48 -11.85
CA LEU A 221 12.56 2.31 -10.64
C LEU A 221 13.12 1.57 -9.42
N ALA A 222 12.77 0.30 -9.29
CA ALA A 222 13.03 -0.53 -8.12
C ALA A 222 12.76 -2.00 -8.44
N GLN A 223 12.86 -2.86 -7.43
CA GLN A 223 12.42 -4.24 -7.48
C GLN A 223 11.30 -4.50 -6.47
N VAL A 224 10.43 -5.46 -6.78
CA VAL A 224 9.43 -5.98 -5.83
C VAL A 224 10.15 -6.55 -4.61
N GLY A 225 9.69 -6.15 -3.42
CA GLY A 225 10.20 -6.61 -2.14
C GLY A 225 9.11 -7.23 -1.30
N ASN A 226 9.31 -7.17 0.02
CA ASN A 226 8.32 -7.56 1.02
C ASN A 226 8.49 -6.71 2.28
N SER A 227 8.59 -5.39 2.10
CA SER A 227 8.72 -4.43 3.19
C SER A 227 7.36 -3.79 3.53
N GLY A 228 7.22 -3.19 4.71
CA GLY A 228 5.95 -2.57 5.10
C GLY A 228 4.94 -3.56 5.67
N ASN A 229 3.66 -3.34 5.42
CA ASN A 229 2.55 -4.18 5.87
C ASN A 229 2.12 -5.12 4.73
N SER A 230 2.98 -6.09 4.42
CA SER A 230 2.80 -7.03 3.31
C SER A 230 2.66 -8.47 3.79
N THR A 231 1.87 -9.28 3.11
CA THR A 231 1.74 -10.72 3.41
C THR A 231 2.76 -11.57 2.66
N GLU A 232 3.22 -11.16 1.49
CA GLU A 232 4.21 -11.86 0.68
C GLU A 232 4.81 -10.92 -0.37
N PRO A 233 5.91 -11.28 -1.06
CA PRO A 233 6.41 -10.45 -2.15
C PRO A 233 5.35 -10.23 -3.25
N HIS A 234 4.93 -8.97 -3.42
CA HIS A 234 3.97 -8.51 -4.42
C HIS A 234 4.20 -7.02 -4.72
N LEU A 235 3.65 -6.53 -5.82
CA LEU A 235 3.54 -5.10 -6.07
C LEU A 235 2.16 -4.62 -5.63
N HIS A 236 2.13 -3.67 -4.70
CA HIS A 236 0.97 -2.80 -4.47
C HIS A 236 1.13 -1.56 -5.35
N PHE A 237 0.15 -1.33 -6.24
CA PHE A 237 0.12 -0.19 -7.15
C PHE A 237 -1.17 0.61 -7.02
N GLN A 238 -1.08 1.93 -7.05
CA GLN A 238 -2.27 2.79 -7.07
C GLN A 238 -1.97 4.14 -7.71
N LEU A 239 -3.03 4.81 -8.18
CA LEU A 239 -2.99 6.23 -8.48
C LEU A 239 -3.73 7.05 -7.41
N MET A 240 -3.23 8.26 -7.16
CA MET A 240 -3.74 9.20 -6.16
C MET A 240 -3.89 10.61 -6.71
N ASP A 241 -4.73 11.43 -6.07
CA ASP A 241 -4.92 12.86 -6.41
C ASP A 241 -3.95 13.84 -5.71
N GLY A 242 -2.98 13.30 -4.98
CA GLY A 242 -1.96 14.07 -4.27
C GLY A 242 -0.76 13.19 -3.89
N PRO A 243 0.38 13.80 -3.54
CA PRO A 243 1.62 13.06 -3.28
C PRO A 243 1.68 12.41 -1.89
N ASP A 244 0.85 12.86 -0.95
CA ASP A 244 0.84 12.36 0.43
C ASP A 244 -0.27 11.31 0.63
N PRO A 245 0.06 10.01 0.75
CA PRO A 245 -0.93 8.96 0.92
C PRO A 245 -1.82 9.17 2.15
N ASP A 246 -1.33 9.78 3.25
CA ASP A 246 -2.16 10.03 4.44
C ASP A 246 -3.35 10.95 4.16
N THR A 247 -3.30 11.73 3.06
CA THR A 247 -4.34 12.73 2.74
C THR A 247 -4.97 12.55 1.37
N ALA A 248 -4.27 11.93 0.43
CA ALA A 248 -4.73 11.77 -0.95
C ALA A 248 -5.92 10.82 -1.09
N ARG A 249 -6.69 10.98 -2.15
CA ARG A 249 -7.77 10.09 -2.59
C ARG A 249 -7.24 9.22 -3.72
N GLY A 250 -7.70 7.97 -3.76
CA GLY A 250 -7.43 7.12 -4.91
C GLY A 250 -8.15 7.63 -6.14
N ILE A 251 -7.49 7.55 -7.29
CA ILE A 251 -8.09 7.82 -8.60
C ILE A 251 -8.09 6.53 -9.44
N PRO A 252 -9.14 6.31 -10.26
CA PRO A 252 -9.20 5.14 -11.10
C PRO A 252 -8.13 5.20 -12.20
N PHE A 253 -7.59 4.04 -12.54
CA PHE A 253 -6.59 3.90 -13.60
C PHE A 253 -6.96 2.75 -14.54
N THR A 254 -6.27 2.66 -15.67
CA THR A 254 -6.28 1.49 -16.54
C THR A 254 -4.87 1.28 -17.09
N TRP A 255 -4.43 0.03 -17.24
CA TRP A 255 -3.15 -0.25 -17.89
C TRP A 255 -3.34 -0.37 -19.39
N ARG A 256 -2.49 0.34 -20.16
CA ARG A 256 -2.51 0.32 -21.63
C ARG A 256 -2.42 -1.12 -22.12
N GLY A 257 -3.38 -1.53 -22.94
CA GLY A 257 -3.44 -2.86 -23.56
C GLY A 257 -3.87 -4.01 -22.63
N ILE A 258 -3.98 -3.78 -21.31
CA ILE A 258 -4.33 -4.82 -20.32
C ILE A 258 -5.67 -4.51 -19.65
N GLY A 259 -6.02 -3.24 -19.45
CA GLY A 259 -7.18 -2.85 -18.66
C GLY A 259 -6.88 -2.86 -17.16
N VAL A 260 -7.86 -3.26 -16.37
CA VAL A 260 -7.72 -3.53 -14.93
C VAL A 260 -8.11 -4.99 -14.69
N PRO A 261 -7.15 -5.90 -14.52
CA PRO A 261 -7.44 -7.33 -14.36
C PRO A 261 -8.23 -7.60 -13.08
N ARG A 262 -9.15 -8.57 -13.11
CA ARG A 262 -9.92 -9.02 -11.95
C ARG A 262 -9.10 -9.89 -11.00
N ASN A 263 -9.59 -10.11 -9.80
CA ASN A 263 -9.01 -11.01 -8.83
C ASN A 263 -8.85 -12.42 -9.39
N ASN A 264 -7.64 -12.97 -9.26
CA ASN A 264 -7.20 -14.24 -9.81
C ASN A 264 -7.15 -14.29 -11.34
N GLU A 265 -7.36 -13.16 -12.03
CA GLU A 265 -7.11 -13.06 -13.46
C GLU A 265 -5.60 -13.05 -13.72
N VAL A 266 -5.18 -13.94 -14.61
CA VAL A 266 -3.82 -13.97 -15.14
C VAL A 266 -3.75 -12.98 -16.29
N PHE A 267 -2.76 -12.10 -16.26
CA PHE A 267 -2.46 -11.19 -17.35
C PHE A 267 -0.98 -11.26 -17.72
N GLU A 268 -0.68 -10.96 -18.97
CA GLU A 268 0.67 -11.01 -19.50
C GLU A 268 1.04 -9.66 -20.10
N VAL A 269 2.16 -9.11 -19.66
CA VAL A 269 2.70 -7.86 -20.18
C VAL A 269 3.90 -8.21 -21.04
N PRO A 270 3.90 -7.84 -22.34
CA PRO A 270 5.03 -8.10 -23.22
C PRO A 270 6.34 -7.59 -22.63
N ALA A 271 7.38 -8.41 -22.68
CA ALA A 271 8.72 -7.96 -22.29
C ALA A 271 9.11 -6.76 -23.16
N ARG A 272 9.47 -5.64 -22.51
CA ARG A 272 9.92 -4.46 -23.25
C ARG A 272 11.29 -4.75 -23.87
N PRO A 273 11.51 -4.44 -25.17
CA PRO A 273 12.82 -4.59 -25.77
C PRO A 273 13.85 -3.76 -25.00
N VAL A 274 14.94 -4.39 -24.59
CA VAL A 274 16.08 -3.72 -23.98
C VAL A 274 16.68 -2.76 -25.03
N GLY A 275 16.45 -1.45 -24.90
CA GLY A 275 17.15 -0.44 -25.68
C GLY A 275 16.31 0.46 -26.61
N ALA A 276 14.98 0.38 -26.61
CA ALA A 276 14.17 1.38 -27.32
C ALA A 276 14.14 2.69 -26.51
N ARG A 277 15.16 3.54 -26.71
CA ARG A 277 15.04 4.97 -26.44
C ARG A 277 13.98 5.51 -27.42
N ALA A 278 12.86 6.00 -26.90
CA ALA A 278 12.03 6.96 -27.63
C ALA A 278 12.70 8.33 -27.57
#